data_AF-A0A7U2I2K3-F1
#
_entry.id   AF-A0A7U2I2K3-F1
#
_cell.length_a   1.000
_cell.length_b   1.000
_cell.length_c   1.000
_cell.angle_alpha   90.00
_cell.angle_beta   90.00
_cell.angle_gamma   90.00
#
_symmetry.space_group_name_H-M   'P 1'
#
loop_
_entity.id
_entity.type
_entity.pdbx_description
1 polymer ?
#
loop_
_entity_poly.entity_id
_entity_poly.type
_entity_poly.pdbx_seq_one_letter_code
_entity_poly.pdbx_strand_id
1 'polypeptide(L)'
;MCPPSSLVDNASRTGPTPIDATSVIPETQISRSAYAHASSLLPPSILNHSIRVYLYATTLAKHTNSTYVSDASMHDFLFTACLFHDIGTTDTYDGSQRFEVEGADAAVKHLSQFDVSERDKHDVWTAIAIHTSPQIAERIGQLSKLVRLAVITDFGRKSEAWDVLQPLRGKLEKDFERCGIEKVLGDAVVGQAKKKPEKAPMVSWPGVMYKAHLAEPEWEGVNKAF
;
A
#
# COMPACT_ATOMS: atom_id res chain seq x y z
N MET A 1 -55.08 -21.97 -25.14
CA MET A 1 -54.41 -21.85 -23.83
C MET A 1 -53.36 -22.94 -23.74
N CYS A 2 -52.07 -22.58 -23.84
CA CYS A 2 -50.94 -23.49 -23.67
C CYS A 2 -50.32 -23.28 -22.27
N PRO A 3 -49.86 -24.34 -21.56
CA PRO A 3 -49.23 -24.23 -20.25
C PRO A 3 -47.73 -23.83 -20.36
N PRO A 4 -47.05 -23.54 -19.24
CA PRO A 4 -46.06 -22.47 -19.13
C PRO A 4 -44.64 -22.90 -19.51
N SER A 5 -43.85 -21.96 -20.03
CA SER A 5 -42.40 -22.13 -20.16
C SER A 5 -41.72 -21.68 -18.87
N SER A 6 -41.36 -22.65 -18.04
CA SER A 6 -40.46 -22.50 -16.90
C SER A 6 -39.04 -22.78 -17.37
N LEU A 7 -38.21 -21.76 -17.50
CA LEU A 7 -36.76 -21.89 -17.42
C LEU A 7 -36.22 -20.70 -16.64
N VAL A 8 -36.08 -20.92 -15.34
CA VAL A 8 -35.24 -20.15 -14.44
C VAL A 8 -33.81 -20.62 -14.71
N ASP A 9 -33.07 -19.92 -15.56
CA ASP A 9 -31.61 -20.06 -15.62
C ASP A 9 -31.01 -19.26 -14.47
N ASN A 10 -31.01 -19.87 -13.29
CA ASN A 10 -30.19 -19.42 -12.18
C ASN A 10 -28.77 -19.96 -12.42
N ALA A 11 -28.07 -19.38 -13.40
CA ALA A 11 -26.65 -19.58 -13.56
C ALA A 11 -25.95 -18.94 -12.35
N SER A 12 -25.73 -19.76 -11.32
CA SER A 12 -24.83 -19.45 -10.21
C SER A 12 -23.49 -19.04 -10.80
N ARG A 13 -23.22 -17.73 -10.80
CA ARG A 13 -21.89 -17.20 -11.07
C ARG A 13 -21.02 -17.63 -9.89
N THR A 14 -20.42 -18.80 -9.98
CA THR A 14 -19.29 -19.17 -9.12
C THR A 14 -18.09 -18.36 -9.59
N GLY A 15 -18.11 -17.07 -9.24
CA GLY A 15 -16.89 -16.27 -9.19
C GLY A 15 -15.89 -16.98 -8.29
N PRO A 16 -14.57 -16.82 -8.53
CA PRO A 16 -13.56 -17.34 -7.61
C PRO A 16 -13.90 -16.87 -6.20
N THR A 17 -13.92 -17.79 -5.24
CA THR A 17 -14.08 -17.46 -3.82
C THR A 17 -13.05 -16.40 -3.46
N PRO A 18 -13.44 -15.27 -2.86
CA PRO A 18 -12.49 -14.26 -2.41
C PRO A 18 -11.42 -14.93 -1.56
N ILE A 19 -10.14 -14.66 -1.85
CA ILE A 19 -9.06 -15.15 -0.99
C ILE A 19 -9.24 -14.49 0.36
N ASP A 20 -9.21 -15.30 1.43
CA ASP A 20 -9.16 -14.78 2.78
C ASP A 20 -7.82 -14.07 2.97
N ALA A 21 -7.86 -12.75 3.08
CA ALA A 21 -6.69 -11.92 3.28
C ALA A 21 -5.88 -12.35 4.51
N THR A 22 -6.50 -12.96 5.52
CA THR A 22 -5.80 -13.46 6.72
C THR A 22 -4.82 -14.59 6.40
N SER A 23 -5.00 -15.32 5.29
CA SER A 23 -4.13 -16.43 4.87
C SER A 23 -2.72 -16.01 4.44
N VAL A 24 -2.52 -14.71 4.13
CA VAL A 24 -1.21 -14.18 3.74
C VAL A 24 -0.55 -13.36 4.85
N ILE A 25 -1.22 -13.18 6.00
CA ILE A 25 -0.72 -12.39 7.12
C ILE A 25 0.19 -13.26 7.98
N PRO A 26 1.41 -12.81 8.31
CA PRO A 26 2.27 -13.55 9.22
C PRO A 26 1.59 -13.82 10.57
N GLU A 27 1.82 -15.00 11.13
CA GLU A 27 1.20 -15.45 12.37
C GLU A 27 1.84 -14.85 13.64
N THR A 28 2.59 -13.77 13.54
CA THR A 28 3.16 -13.09 14.71
C THR A 28 2.13 -12.15 15.32
N GLN A 29 2.34 -11.76 16.58
CA GLN A 29 1.48 -10.78 17.24
C GLN A 29 1.59 -9.40 16.57
N ILE A 30 2.80 -8.99 16.19
CA ILE A 30 3.05 -7.70 15.53
C ILE A 30 2.31 -7.65 14.20
N SER A 31 2.50 -8.62 13.32
CA SER A 31 1.86 -8.63 12.00
C SER A 31 0.33 -8.73 12.07
N ARG A 32 -0.22 -9.56 12.96
CA ARG A 32 -1.68 -9.61 13.16
C ARG A 32 -2.25 -8.29 13.68
N SER A 33 -1.55 -7.64 14.61
CA SER A 33 -1.97 -6.34 15.15
C SER A 33 -1.86 -5.23 14.10
N ALA A 34 -0.78 -5.22 13.31
CA ALA A 34 -0.59 -4.29 12.19
C ALA A 34 -1.71 -4.43 11.14
N TYR A 35 -2.05 -5.67 10.77
CA TYR A 35 -3.16 -5.94 9.85
C TYR A 35 -4.51 -5.50 10.43
N ALA A 36 -4.81 -5.85 11.68
CA ALA A 36 -6.07 -5.46 12.33
C ALA A 36 -6.22 -3.93 12.38
N HIS A 37 -5.14 -3.22 12.69
CA HIS A 37 -5.11 -1.76 12.72
C HIS A 37 -5.33 -1.16 11.32
N ALA A 38 -4.52 -1.56 10.34
CA ALA A 38 -4.61 -1.06 8.98
C ALA A 38 -5.97 -1.38 8.34
N SER A 39 -6.50 -2.60 8.51
CA SER A 39 -7.81 -3.00 7.97
C SER A 39 -9.00 -2.28 8.62
N SER A 40 -8.85 -1.77 9.84
CA SER A 40 -9.88 -0.96 10.49
C SER A 40 -9.96 0.48 9.98
N LEU A 41 -8.91 0.97 9.31
CA LEU A 41 -8.78 2.38 8.92
C LEU A 41 -8.72 2.60 7.41
N LEU A 42 -8.05 1.70 6.68
CA LEU A 42 -7.83 1.85 5.25
C LEU A 42 -9.08 1.48 4.45
N PRO A 43 -9.43 2.22 3.39
CA PRO A 43 -10.44 1.77 2.45
C PRO A 43 -9.97 0.47 1.75
N PRO A 44 -10.89 -0.39 1.28
CA PRO A 44 -10.53 -1.68 0.68
C PRO A 44 -9.49 -1.60 -0.45
N SER A 45 -9.53 -0.54 -1.27
CA SER A 45 -8.55 -0.32 -2.34
C SER A 45 -7.12 -0.18 -1.83
N ILE A 46 -6.90 0.66 -0.80
CA ILE A 46 -5.58 0.93 -0.21
C ILE A 46 -5.12 -0.26 0.65
N LEU A 47 -6.03 -0.94 1.35
CA LEU A 47 -5.69 -2.18 2.07
C LEU A 47 -5.23 -3.27 1.10
N ASN A 48 -5.98 -3.52 0.03
CA ASN A 48 -5.60 -4.51 -1.00
C ASN A 48 -4.28 -4.13 -1.66
N HIS A 49 -4.06 -2.85 -1.96
CA HIS A 49 -2.77 -2.36 -2.45
C HIS A 49 -1.64 -2.70 -1.49
N SER A 50 -1.79 -2.39 -0.20
CA SER A 50 -0.79 -2.67 0.83
C SER A 50 -0.47 -4.17 0.94
N ILE A 51 -1.47 -5.05 0.82
CA ILE A 51 -1.28 -6.50 0.79
C ILE A 51 -0.52 -6.93 -0.48
N ARG A 52 -0.89 -6.44 -1.67
CA ARG A 52 -0.15 -6.74 -2.91
C ARG A 52 1.29 -6.26 -2.82
N VAL A 53 1.53 -5.06 -2.28
CA VAL A 53 2.87 -4.51 -2.02
C VAL A 53 3.67 -5.43 -1.09
N TYR A 54 3.09 -5.93 0.00
CA TYR A 54 3.76 -6.90 0.87
C TYR A 54 4.14 -8.19 0.12
N LEU A 55 3.26 -8.72 -0.73
CA LEU A 55 3.51 -9.95 -1.49
C LEU A 55 4.60 -9.76 -2.56
N TYR A 56 4.61 -8.61 -3.23
CA TYR A 56 5.71 -8.23 -4.13
C TYR A 56 7.03 -8.06 -3.37
N ALA A 57 7.01 -7.32 -2.27
CA ALA A 57 8.21 -7.03 -1.48
C ALA A 57 8.81 -8.32 -0.91
N THR A 58 7.97 -9.25 -0.44
CA THR A 58 8.38 -10.58 0.02
C THR A 58 9.00 -11.41 -1.11
N THR A 59 8.41 -11.38 -2.30
CA THR A 59 8.95 -12.09 -3.47
C THR A 59 10.31 -11.52 -3.88
N LEU A 60 10.45 -10.20 -3.91
CA LEU A 60 11.71 -9.53 -4.21
C LEU A 60 12.77 -9.81 -3.14
N ALA A 61 12.38 -9.80 -1.86
CA ALA A 61 13.25 -10.13 -0.75
C ALA A 61 13.81 -11.55 -0.88
N LYS A 62 12.98 -12.52 -1.27
CA LYS A 62 13.41 -13.90 -1.55
C LYS A 62 14.39 -13.96 -2.72
N HIS A 63 14.07 -13.28 -3.82
CA HIS A 63 14.92 -13.25 -5.01
C HIS A 63 16.31 -12.66 -4.72
N THR A 64 16.38 -11.67 -3.83
CA THR A 64 17.61 -10.95 -3.48
C THR A 64 18.32 -11.47 -2.23
N ASN A 65 17.83 -12.57 -1.65
CA ASN A 65 18.30 -13.11 -0.36
C ASN A 65 18.38 -12.04 0.75
N SER A 66 17.37 -11.19 0.81
CA SER A 66 17.28 -10.09 1.77
C SER A 66 17.13 -10.58 3.21
N THR A 67 17.71 -9.85 4.16
CA THR A 67 17.57 -10.12 5.61
C THR A 67 16.11 -10.08 6.04
N TYR A 68 15.29 -9.26 5.38
CA TYR A 68 13.83 -9.15 5.62
C TYR A 68 13.02 -10.41 5.26
N VAL A 69 13.67 -11.45 4.71
CA VAL A 69 13.06 -12.78 4.58
C VAL A 69 13.94 -13.92 5.08
N SER A 70 15.26 -13.75 5.13
CA SER A 70 16.18 -14.77 5.66
C SER A 70 16.29 -14.76 7.19
N ASP A 71 16.02 -13.63 7.84
CA ASP A 71 15.94 -13.50 9.30
C ASP A 71 14.48 -13.33 9.73
N ALA A 72 13.96 -14.32 10.47
CA ALA A 72 12.58 -14.34 10.94
C ALA A 72 12.24 -13.13 11.84
N SER A 73 13.21 -12.57 12.55
CA SER A 73 13.01 -11.39 13.41
C SER A 73 12.70 -10.12 12.60
N MET A 74 12.99 -10.11 11.30
CA MET A 74 12.82 -8.96 10.41
C MET A 74 11.53 -9.00 9.59
N HIS A 75 10.82 -10.14 9.55
CA HIS A 75 9.63 -10.34 8.72
C HIS A 75 8.51 -9.37 9.08
N ASP A 76 8.33 -9.12 10.39
CA ASP A 76 7.30 -8.22 10.92
C ASP A 76 7.53 -6.77 10.47
N PHE A 77 8.78 -6.37 10.26
CA PHE A 77 9.11 -5.01 9.83
C PHE A 77 8.82 -4.80 8.35
N LEU A 78 9.07 -5.82 7.51
CA LEU A 78 8.65 -5.79 6.11
C LEU A 78 7.14 -5.70 5.99
N PHE A 79 6.42 -6.54 6.74
CA PHE A 79 4.97 -6.55 6.76
C PHE A 79 4.42 -5.20 7.25
N THR A 80 4.87 -4.72 8.40
CA THR A 80 4.42 -3.45 8.99
C THR A 80 4.68 -2.27 8.05
N ALA A 81 5.86 -2.19 7.44
CA ALA A 81 6.18 -1.12 6.50
C ALA A 81 5.23 -1.11 5.29
N CYS A 82 4.92 -2.29 4.71
CA CYS A 82 3.98 -2.39 3.60
C CYS A 82 2.54 -2.03 4.02
N LEU A 83 2.08 -2.42 5.20
CA LEU A 83 0.71 -2.14 5.66
C LEU A 83 0.50 -0.67 6.06
N PHE A 84 1.55 0.02 6.50
CA PHE A 84 1.45 1.38 7.00
C PHE A 84 1.86 2.46 5.99
N HIS A 85 2.44 2.10 4.83
CA HIS A 85 3.03 3.11 3.94
C HIS A 85 2.04 4.19 3.46
N ASP A 86 0.76 3.82 3.29
CA ASP A 86 -0.33 4.73 2.90
C ASP A 86 -1.29 5.06 4.05
N ILE A 87 -1.06 4.61 5.28
CA ILE A 87 -2.01 4.80 6.40
C ILE A 87 -2.18 6.27 6.80
N GLY A 88 -1.19 7.11 6.50
CA GLY A 88 -1.25 8.56 6.66
C GLY A 88 -2.32 9.26 5.80
N THR A 89 -2.91 8.54 4.82
CA THR A 89 -4.01 9.06 4.00
C THR A 89 -5.38 8.98 4.69
N THR A 90 -5.47 8.28 5.82
CA THR A 90 -6.71 8.12 6.60
C THR A 90 -7.01 9.36 7.44
N ASP A 91 -8.29 9.56 7.79
CA ASP A 91 -8.70 10.65 8.69
C ASP A 91 -8.07 10.54 10.09
N THR A 92 -7.78 9.32 10.54
CA THR A 92 -7.13 9.07 11.85
C THR A 92 -5.71 9.62 11.91
N TYR A 93 -5.01 9.63 10.78
CA TYR A 93 -3.64 10.12 10.63
C TYR A 93 -3.56 11.37 9.72
N ASP A 94 -4.64 12.14 9.64
CA ASP A 94 -4.64 13.43 8.96
C ASP A 94 -4.05 14.51 9.89
N GLY A 95 -2.75 14.41 10.20
CA GLY A 95 -1.99 15.42 10.96
C GLY A 95 -1.58 16.63 10.11
N SER A 96 -0.53 17.34 10.50
CA SER A 96 -0.03 18.54 9.80
C SER A 96 1.11 18.26 8.81
N GLN A 97 1.65 17.03 8.81
CA GLN A 97 2.77 16.63 7.97
C GLN A 97 2.25 15.92 6.70
N ARG A 98 3.15 15.64 5.75
CA ARG A 98 2.80 14.84 4.56
C ARG A 98 2.34 13.44 4.99
N PHE A 99 1.46 12.83 4.20
CA PHE A 99 0.91 11.50 4.52
C PHE A 99 2.01 10.44 4.69
N GLU A 100 3.12 10.55 3.94
CA GLU A 100 4.25 9.63 4.08
C GLU A 100 4.86 9.69 5.49
N VAL A 101 4.93 10.88 6.08
CA VAL A 101 5.51 11.09 7.41
C VAL A 101 4.51 10.70 8.50
N GLU A 102 3.24 11.07 8.36
CA GLU A 102 2.18 10.67 9.29
C GLU A 102 2.05 9.13 9.35
N GLY A 103 2.16 8.44 8.21
CA GLY A 103 2.17 6.98 8.16
C GLY A 103 3.40 6.35 8.80
N ALA A 104 4.57 6.96 8.63
CA ALA A 104 5.81 6.52 9.26
C ALA A 104 5.74 6.66 10.79
N ASP A 105 5.25 7.80 11.29
CA ASP A 105 5.04 8.04 12.72
C ASP A 105 4.00 7.07 13.31
N ALA A 106 2.94 6.77 12.57
CA ALA A 106 1.94 5.77 12.94
C ALA A 106 2.55 4.37 13.10
N ALA A 107 3.45 3.97 12.20
CA ALA A 107 4.13 2.67 12.27
C ALA A 107 5.08 2.59 13.49
N VAL A 108 5.83 3.66 13.78
CA VAL A 108 6.68 3.71 14.98
C VAL A 108 5.85 3.65 16.25
N LYS A 109 4.73 4.36 16.31
CA LYS A 109 3.79 4.30 17.45
C LYS A 109 3.24 2.88 17.64
N HIS A 110 2.91 2.19 16.55
CA HIS A 110 2.46 0.80 16.58
C HIS A 110 3.57 -0.14 17.10
N LEU A 111 4.76 -0.08 16.52
CA LEU A 111 5.89 -0.95 16.89
C LEU A 111 6.38 -0.71 18.32
N SER A 112 6.21 0.51 18.85
CA SER A 112 6.56 0.85 20.25
C SER A 112 5.65 0.17 21.30
N GLN A 113 4.60 -0.54 20.87
CA GLN A 113 3.79 -1.40 21.74
C GLN A 113 4.45 -2.77 21.99
N PHE A 114 5.55 -3.05 21.30
CA PHE A 114 6.29 -4.31 21.34
C PHE A 114 7.76 -4.06 21.69
N ASP A 115 8.51 -5.13 21.99
CA ASP A 115 9.94 -5.06 22.28
C ASP A 115 10.76 -4.97 20.97
N VAL A 116 10.65 -3.83 20.29
CA VAL A 116 11.33 -3.55 19.02
C VAL A 116 12.37 -2.44 19.21
N SER A 117 13.58 -2.66 18.69
CA SER A 117 14.68 -1.71 18.85
C SER A 117 14.40 -0.37 18.15
N GLU A 118 14.96 0.74 18.67
CA GLU A 118 14.86 2.05 18.00
C GLU A 118 15.43 2.04 16.58
N ARG A 119 16.44 1.20 16.33
CA ARG A 119 17.04 1.03 15.02
C ARG A 119 16.03 0.43 14.03
N ASP A 120 15.34 -0.64 14.40
CA ASP A 120 14.39 -1.31 13.51
C ASP A 120 13.16 -0.43 13.28
N LYS A 121 12.70 0.28 14.32
CA LYS A 121 11.66 1.29 14.19
C LYS A 121 12.07 2.41 13.22
N HIS A 122 13.32 2.85 13.28
CA HIS A 122 13.84 3.85 12.36
C HIS A 122 13.93 3.33 10.91
N ASP A 123 14.30 2.06 10.70
CA ASP A 123 14.33 1.45 9.37
C ASP A 123 12.91 1.37 8.77
N VAL A 124 11.90 0.99 9.56
CA VAL A 124 10.48 0.99 9.16
C VAL A 124 9.99 2.41 8.86
N TRP A 125 10.26 3.35 9.77
CA TRP A 125 9.91 4.75 9.58
C TRP A 125 10.50 5.29 8.28
N THR A 126 11.78 5.02 8.04
CA THR A 126 12.48 5.46 6.83
C THR A 126 11.82 4.87 5.61
N ALA A 127 11.64 3.54 5.54
CA ALA A 127 11.01 2.89 4.40
C ALA A 127 9.65 3.48 4.02
N ILE A 128 8.83 3.81 5.01
CA ILE A 128 7.54 4.49 4.79
C ILE A 128 7.75 5.94 4.37
N ALA A 129 8.51 6.75 5.10
CA ALA A 129 8.62 8.19 4.88
C ALA A 129 9.16 8.57 3.49
N ILE A 130 9.93 7.68 2.86
CA ILE A 130 10.51 7.93 1.54
C ILE A 130 9.95 7.02 0.43
N HIS A 131 8.90 6.23 0.66
CA HIS A 131 8.37 5.32 -0.37
C HIS A 131 7.87 6.03 -1.65
N THR A 132 7.62 7.35 -1.60
CA THR A 132 7.28 8.17 -2.77
C THR A 132 8.49 8.85 -3.42
N SER A 133 9.70 8.70 -2.87
CA SER A 133 10.91 9.42 -3.28
C SER A 133 11.83 8.56 -4.16
N PRO A 134 11.79 8.73 -5.50
CA PRO A 134 12.57 7.90 -6.42
C PRO A 134 14.07 8.06 -6.20
N GLN A 135 14.81 6.98 -6.45
CA GLN A 135 16.27 6.84 -6.33
C GLN A 135 16.82 6.94 -4.91
N ILE A 136 16.19 7.73 -4.03
CA ILE A 136 16.55 7.80 -2.60
C ILE A 136 16.11 6.51 -1.91
N ALA A 137 14.86 6.08 -2.11
CA ALA A 137 14.33 4.88 -1.47
C ALA A 137 15.01 3.60 -1.91
N GLU A 138 15.38 3.50 -3.17
CA GLU A 138 16.12 2.37 -3.72
C GLU A 138 17.56 2.29 -3.19
N ARG A 139 18.12 3.38 -2.65
CA ARG A 139 19.53 3.46 -2.25
C ARG A 139 19.80 3.48 -0.75
N ILE A 140 18.90 4.07 0.05
CA ILE A 140 19.17 4.35 1.47
C ILE A 140 19.23 3.09 2.34
N GLY A 141 18.43 2.07 2.03
CA GLY A 141 18.26 0.90 2.87
C GLY A 141 17.50 -0.22 2.17
N GLN A 142 17.72 -1.46 2.63
CA GLN A 142 17.15 -2.65 2.00
C GLN A 142 15.61 -2.67 2.12
N LEU A 143 15.05 -2.32 3.28
CA LEU A 143 13.59 -2.25 3.47
C LEU A 143 12.96 -1.19 2.56
N SER A 144 13.51 0.02 2.54
CA SER A 144 13.06 1.12 1.69
C SER A 144 13.06 0.71 0.21
N LYS A 145 14.12 0.02 -0.23
CA LYS A 145 14.21 -0.49 -1.61
C LYS A 145 13.12 -1.52 -1.91
N LEU A 146 12.90 -2.48 -1.01
CA LEU A 146 11.87 -3.52 -1.18
C LEU A 146 10.47 -2.92 -1.28
N VAL A 147 10.10 -2.06 -0.32
CA VAL A 147 8.79 -1.38 -0.29
C VAL A 147 8.62 -0.54 -1.56
N ARG A 148 9.62 0.28 -1.89
CA ARG A 148 9.55 1.17 -3.05
C ARG A 148 9.34 0.43 -4.36
N LEU A 149 10.14 -0.62 -4.62
CA LEU A 149 10.06 -1.39 -5.85
C LEU A 149 8.75 -2.19 -5.94
N ALA A 150 8.22 -2.65 -4.80
CA ALA A 150 6.92 -3.28 -4.73
C ALA A 150 5.77 -2.31 -5.03
N VAL A 151 5.76 -1.12 -4.42
CA VAL A 151 4.78 -0.04 -4.66
C VAL A 151 4.72 0.32 -6.15
N ILE A 152 5.86 0.63 -6.76
CA ILE A 152 5.84 1.04 -8.17
C ILE A 152 5.52 -0.11 -9.14
N THR A 153 5.79 -1.36 -8.74
CA THR A 153 5.36 -2.53 -9.51
C THR A 153 3.84 -2.67 -9.47
N ASP A 154 3.21 -2.47 -8.32
CA ASP A 154 1.75 -2.53 -8.20
C ASP A 154 1.07 -1.46 -9.07
N PHE A 155 1.69 -0.29 -9.21
CA PHE A 155 1.26 0.75 -10.14
C PHE A 155 1.75 0.58 -11.59
N GLY A 156 2.37 -0.56 -11.91
CA GLY A 156 2.75 -0.92 -13.28
C GLY A 156 3.93 -0.15 -13.86
N ARG A 157 4.74 0.51 -13.02
CA ARG A 157 5.95 1.21 -13.45
C ARG A 157 7.13 0.23 -13.51
N LYS A 158 7.85 0.24 -14.63
CA LYS A 158 9.03 -0.61 -14.84
C LYS A 158 10.19 -0.18 -13.96
N SER A 159 10.92 -1.15 -13.42
CA SER A 159 12.11 -0.98 -12.59
C SER A 159 13.06 -2.16 -12.78
N GLU A 160 14.19 -2.15 -12.08
CA GLU A 160 15.12 -3.29 -12.03
C GLU A 160 14.49 -4.59 -11.47
N ALA A 161 13.37 -4.49 -10.73
CA ALA A 161 12.66 -5.65 -10.20
C ALA A 161 11.52 -6.14 -11.12
N TRP A 162 11.31 -5.49 -12.28
CA TRP A 162 10.12 -5.72 -13.12
C TRP A 162 9.98 -7.17 -13.56
N ASP A 163 11.04 -7.78 -14.10
CA ASP A 163 10.98 -9.14 -14.65
C ASP A 163 10.73 -10.19 -13.56
N VAL A 164 11.10 -9.89 -12.32
CA VAL A 164 10.87 -10.76 -11.15
C VAL A 164 9.42 -10.64 -10.67
N LEU A 165 8.86 -9.43 -10.66
CA LEU A 165 7.60 -9.14 -9.98
C LEU A 165 6.38 -9.07 -10.90
N GLN A 166 6.54 -8.61 -12.13
CA GLN A 166 5.44 -8.52 -13.11
C GLN A 166 4.68 -9.85 -13.30
N PRO A 167 5.33 -11.04 -13.28
CA PRO A 167 4.61 -12.31 -13.45
C PRO A 167 3.55 -12.57 -12.37
N LEU A 168 3.68 -11.98 -11.17
CA LEU A 168 2.70 -12.14 -10.09
C LEU A 168 1.45 -11.26 -10.28
N ARG A 169 1.53 -10.21 -11.10
CA ARG A 169 0.53 -9.13 -11.13
C ARG A 169 -0.88 -9.60 -11.47
N GLY A 170 -1.03 -10.40 -12.53
CA GLY A 170 -2.36 -10.90 -12.91
C GLY A 170 -3.02 -11.77 -11.85
N LYS A 171 -2.22 -12.56 -11.10
CA LYS A 171 -2.73 -13.35 -9.98
C LYS A 171 -3.09 -12.45 -8.79
N LEU A 172 -2.19 -11.56 -8.38
CA LEU A 172 -2.41 -10.70 -7.23
C LEU A 172 -3.59 -9.73 -7.40
N GLU A 173 -3.81 -9.20 -8.61
CA GLU A 173 -4.97 -8.34 -8.89
C GLU A 173 -6.29 -9.12 -8.93
N LYS A 174 -6.26 -10.44 -9.16
CA LYS A 174 -7.43 -11.33 -9.03
C LYS A 174 -7.69 -11.69 -7.57
N ASP A 175 -6.64 -11.97 -6.80
CA ASP A 175 -6.73 -12.38 -5.40
C ASP A 175 -7.07 -11.18 -4.49
N PHE A 176 -6.55 -10.00 -4.83
CA PHE A 176 -6.74 -8.73 -4.13
C PHE A 176 -7.05 -7.64 -5.14
N GLU A 177 -8.33 -7.38 -5.39
CA GLU A 177 -8.79 -6.45 -6.43
C GLU A 177 -8.20 -5.03 -6.26
N ARG A 178 -7.90 -4.36 -7.39
CA ARG A 178 -7.35 -3.00 -7.40
C ARG A 178 -8.34 -1.96 -6.89
N CYS A 179 -9.64 -2.17 -7.11
CA CYS A 179 -10.73 -1.29 -6.68
C CYS A 179 -10.49 0.21 -6.98
N GLY A 180 -9.91 0.53 -8.14
CA GLY A 180 -9.63 1.92 -8.54
C GLY A 180 -8.61 2.65 -7.67
N ILE A 181 -7.65 1.93 -7.08
CA ILE A 181 -6.64 2.45 -6.15
C ILE A 181 -6.00 3.77 -6.58
N GLU A 182 -5.67 3.96 -7.85
CA GLU A 182 -5.03 5.18 -8.35
C GLU A 182 -5.89 6.43 -8.11
N LYS A 183 -7.20 6.30 -8.30
CA LYS A 183 -8.15 7.37 -7.99
C LYS A 183 -8.29 7.55 -6.49
N VAL A 184 -8.54 6.46 -5.76
CA VAL A 184 -8.83 6.53 -4.31
C VAL A 184 -7.65 7.11 -3.53
N LEU A 185 -6.42 6.66 -3.82
CA LEU A 185 -5.22 7.17 -3.17
C LEU A 185 -4.95 8.64 -3.54
N GLY A 186 -5.03 8.96 -4.83
CA GLY A 186 -4.86 10.33 -5.31
C GLY A 186 -5.86 11.31 -4.69
N ASP A 187 -7.14 10.92 -4.61
CA ASP A 187 -8.20 11.71 -4.00
C ASP A 187 -7.99 11.89 -2.50
N ALA A 188 -7.54 10.85 -1.77
CA ALA A 188 -7.27 10.96 -0.34
C ALA A 188 -6.14 11.96 -0.07
N VAL A 189 -5.03 11.86 -0.80
CA VAL A 189 -3.88 12.77 -0.67
C VAL A 189 -4.26 14.21 -1.03
N VAL A 190 -4.93 14.41 -2.17
CA VAL A 190 -5.40 15.75 -2.60
C VAL A 190 -6.46 16.30 -1.64
N GLY A 191 -7.35 15.45 -1.15
CA GLY A 191 -8.40 15.81 -0.19
C GLY A 191 -7.83 16.38 1.10
N GLN A 192 -6.76 15.78 1.65
CA GLN A 192 -6.03 16.33 2.78
C GLN A 192 -5.34 17.67 2.43
N ALA A 193 -4.67 17.74 1.26
CA ALA A 193 -3.99 18.96 0.81
C ALA A 193 -4.93 20.15 0.58
N LYS A 194 -6.18 19.91 0.15
CA LYS A 194 -7.21 20.97 0.03
C LYS A 194 -7.55 21.62 1.36
N LYS A 195 -7.52 20.84 2.46
CA LYS A 195 -7.78 21.32 3.81
C LYS A 195 -6.52 21.94 4.43
N LYS A 196 -5.35 21.36 4.13
CA LYS A 196 -4.04 21.68 4.71
C LYS A 196 -2.96 21.67 3.62
N PRO A 197 -2.79 22.76 2.85
CA PRO A 197 -1.85 22.81 1.73
C PRO A 197 -0.40 22.46 2.11
N GLU A 198 0.01 22.68 3.36
CA GLU A 198 1.32 22.32 3.90
C GLU A 198 1.63 20.81 3.84
N LYS A 199 0.59 19.96 3.77
CA LYS A 199 0.75 18.50 3.58
C LYS A 199 1.21 18.12 2.18
N ALA A 200 1.17 19.05 1.24
CA ALA A 200 1.59 18.85 -0.14
C ALA A 200 2.65 19.88 -0.59
N PRO A 201 3.88 19.85 -0.03
CA PRO A 201 4.96 20.73 -0.45
C PRO A 201 5.22 20.62 -1.96
N MET A 202 5.51 21.74 -2.62
CA MET A 202 5.59 21.81 -4.10
C MET A 202 6.53 20.78 -4.75
N VAL A 203 7.63 20.42 -4.10
CA VAL A 203 8.63 19.47 -4.61
C VAL A 203 8.43 18.09 -3.94
N SER A 204 7.22 17.56 -4.02
CA SER A 204 6.84 16.25 -3.49
C SER A 204 5.73 15.63 -4.33
N TRP A 205 5.56 14.30 -4.28
CA TRP A 205 4.51 13.62 -5.02
C TRP A 205 3.08 14.14 -4.67
N PRO A 206 2.72 14.33 -3.38
CA PRO A 206 1.49 15.04 -3.02
C PRO A 206 1.37 16.44 -3.63
N GLY A 207 2.47 17.20 -3.67
CA GLY A 207 2.51 18.54 -4.24
C GLY A 207 2.21 18.58 -5.73
N VAL A 208 2.74 17.64 -6.51
CA VAL A 208 2.44 17.56 -7.95
C VAL A 208 0.97 17.20 -8.20
N MET A 209 0.41 16.25 -7.46
CA MET A 209 -1.01 15.90 -7.57
C MET A 209 -1.93 17.04 -7.15
N TYR A 210 -1.60 17.75 -6.07
CA TYR A 210 -2.38 18.90 -5.62
C TYR A 210 -2.33 20.04 -6.65
N LYS A 211 -1.16 20.31 -7.22
CA LYS A 211 -1.01 21.27 -8.33
C LYS A 211 -1.86 20.87 -9.55
N ALA A 212 -1.89 19.59 -9.91
CA ALA A 212 -2.72 19.10 -11.01
C ALA A 212 -4.22 19.29 -10.73
N HIS A 213 -4.66 19.05 -9.49
CA HIS A 213 -6.05 19.31 -9.09
C HIS A 213 -6.40 20.80 -9.17
N LEU A 214 -5.52 21.70 -8.70
CA LEU A 214 -5.77 23.15 -8.79
C LEU A 214 -5.87 23.65 -10.24
N ALA A 215 -5.18 23.00 -11.18
CA ALA A 215 -5.27 23.34 -12.59
C ALA A 215 -6.60 22.92 -13.23
N GLU A 216 -7.19 21.81 -12.77
CA GLU A 216 -8.44 21.24 -13.28
C GLU A 216 -9.34 20.72 -12.14
N PRO A 217 -9.97 21.61 -11.36
CA PRO A 217 -10.67 21.24 -10.13
C PRO A 217 -11.91 20.36 -10.35
N GLU A 218 -12.51 20.42 -11.54
CA GLU A 218 -13.70 19.64 -11.95
C GLU A 218 -13.34 18.27 -12.56
N TRP A 219 -12.06 17.89 -12.58
CA TRP A 219 -11.65 16.58 -13.10
C TRP A 219 -11.99 15.45 -12.11
N GLU A 220 -12.85 14.54 -12.54
CA GLU A 220 -13.35 13.40 -11.74
C GLU A 220 -12.63 12.08 -12.00
N GLY A 221 -11.59 12.04 -12.84
CA GLY A 221 -10.81 10.84 -13.14
C GLY A 221 -9.68 10.57 -12.15
N VAL A 222 -8.80 9.61 -12.48
CA VAL A 222 -7.50 9.48 -11.78
C VAL A 222 -6.74 10.79 -11.93
N ASN A 223 -6.15 11.29 -10.84
CA ASN A 223 -5.39 12.54 -10.87
C ASN A 223 -4.33 12.50 -12.00
N LYS A 224 -4.29 13.56 -12.83
CA LYS A 224 -3.42 13.58 -14.03
C LYS A 224 -1.92 13.50 -13.73
N ALA A 225 -1.52 13.75 -12.48
CA ALA A 225 -0.14 13.67 -12.04
C ALA A 225 0.16 12.46 -11.12
N PHE A 226 -0.73 11.48 -11.05
CA PHE A 226 -0.54 10.26 -10.26
C PHE A 226 0.70 9.46 -10.70
#